data_AF-A0A933U368-F1
#
_entry.id   AF-A0A933U368-F1
#
_cell.length_a   1.000
_cell.length_b   1.000
_cell.length_c   1.000
_cell.angle_alpha   90.00
_cell.angle_beta   90.00
_cell.angle_gamma   90.00
#
_symmetry.space_group_name_H-M   'P 1'
#
loop_
_entity.id
_entity.type
_entity.pdbx_description
1 polymer ?
#
loop_
_entity_poly.entity_id
_entity_poly.type
_entity_poly.pdbx_seq_one_letter_code
_entity_poly.pdbx_strand_id
1 'polypeptide(L)'
;MKAFLVLLAMLALAARTLAQEPRVPAAFRKSVPTIESVRASLASSEPIAIAWGARDAANRGWRECAPELRAALRALGANGKPLNEAQCQARDALVDALVRLDVALPNDELARWDRVERLRPALLALAALDPAACPLWLYSIAVSQTGATPLTEDGASASALLARGAPKLAAPLLVRRARPELRIVVRERWQLLLPDEERQRAGWKCANADPRPIRERRVLPDFPPLILYHFVRARAEGVRPVTDAPIEFGLVRTEVATIPLPLPPLHSPSERFDDALRILAWLVRDDPPPELDLLQGRPEIALGWSTPERFLAEARERCDRMEHRWRALVEALAKRGLLDAAERELALQPLRVVVFDERRTSTAPLPALPPR
;
A
#
# COMPACT_ATOMS: atom_id res chain seq x y z
N MET A 1 2.11 -20.02 -11.86
CA MET A 1 0.88 -20.84 -11.98
C MET A 1 0.13 -21.08 -10.65
N LYS A 2 0.79 -21.41 -9.53
CA LYS A 2 0.10 -21.66 -8.24
C LYS A 2 -0.55 -20.42 -7.60
N ALA A 3 0.07 -19.23 -7.70
CA ALA A 3 -0.54 -17.98 -7.19
C ALA A 3 -1.83 -17.60 -7.94
N PHE A 4 -1.88 -17.85 -9.25
CA PHE A 4 -3.07 -17.66 -10.08
C PHE A 4 -4.20 -18.64 -9.70
N LEU A 5 -3.85 -19.89 -9.40
CA LEU A 5 -4.81 -20.88 -8.89
C LEU A 5 -5.35 -20.54 -7.50
N VAL A 6 -4.56 -19.91 -6.63
CA VAL A 6 -5.03 -19.42 -5.31
C VAL A 6 -5.96 -18.22 -5.47
N LEU A 7 -5.65 -17.29 -6.37
CA LEU A 7 -6.53 -16.16 -6.68
C LEU A 7 -7.86 -16.63 -7.29
N LEU A 8 -7.82 -17.60 -8.21
CA LEU A 8 -9.01 -18.24 -8.79
C LEU A 8 -9.80 -19.05 -7.76
N ALA A 9 -9.14 -19.76 -6.84
CA ALA A 9 -9.82 -20.47 -5.77
C ALA A 9 -10.48 -19.51 -4.77
N MET A 10 -9.83 -18.39 -4.44
CA MET A 10 -10.39 -17.33 -3.58
C MET A 10 -11.56 -16.61 -4.28
N LEU A 11 -11.45 -16.33 -5.58
CA LEU A 11 -12.53 -15.78 -6.40
C LEU A 11 -13.70 -16.77 -6.55
N ALA A 12 -13.43 -18.06 -6.73
CA ALA A 12 -14.45 -19.10 -6.82
C ALA A 12 -15.14 -19.35 -5.48
N LEU A 13 -14.41 -19.24 -4.36
CA LEU A 13 -14.96 -19.34 -3.01
C LEU A 13 -15.81 -18.11 -2.67
N ALA A 14 -15.37 -16.90 -3.08
CA ALA A 14 -16.14 -15.67 -2.99
C ALA A 14 -17.40 -15.71 -3.88
N ALA A 15 -17.32 -16.28 -5.08
CA ALA A 15 -18.46 -16.47 -5.98
C ALA A 15 -19.49 -17.48 -5.42
N ARG A 16 -19.03 -18.51 -4.69
CA ARG A 16 -19.93 -19.48 -4.03
C ARG A 16 -20.63 -18.92 -2.78
N THR A 17 -20.01 -17.97 -2.07
CA THR A 17 -20.68 -17.26 -0.95
C THR A 17 -21.59 -16.13 -1.44
N LEU A 18 -21.37 -15.60 -2.64
CA LEU A 18 -22.27 -14.63 -3.31
C LEU A 18 -23.60 -15.23 -3.79
N ALA A 19 -23.76 -16.56 -3.83
CA ALA A 19 -25.00 -17.22 -4.25
C ALA A 19 -26.09 -17.28 -3.16
N GLN A 20 -25.80 -16.84 -1.93
CA GLN A 20 -26.83 -16.56 -0.94
C GLN A 20 -27.02 -15.04 -0.88
N GLU A 21 -28.03 -14.55 -1.61
CA GLU A 21 -28.50 -13.19 -1.39
C GLU A 21 -28.79 -13.01 0.10
N PRO A 22 -28.15 -12.04 0.78
CA PRO A 22 -28.47 -11.73 2.16
C PRO A 22 -29.97 -11.41 2.20
N ARG A 23 -30.73 -12.21 2.94
CA ARG A 23 -32.17 -11.98 3.11
C ARG A 23 -32.35 -10.62 3.78
N VAL A 24 -32.63 -9.59 2.97
CA VAL A 24 -33.06 -8.28 3.46
C VAL A 24 -34.28 -8.54 4.36
N PRO A 25 -34.24 -8.18 5.65
CA PRO A 25 -35.35 -8.46 6.56
C PRO A 25 -36.64 -7.86 6.02
N ALA A 26 -37.76 -8.57 6.13
CA ALA A 26 -39.05 -8.13 5.58
C ALA A 26 -39.51 -6.75 6.11
N ALA A 27 -39.01 -6.35 7.29
CA ALA A 27 -39.25 -5.03 7.88
C ALA A 27 -38.62 -3.87 7.07
N PHE A 28 -37.54 -4.10 6.33
CA PHE A 28 -36.86 -3.09 5.49
C PHE A 28 -37.32 -3.11 4.02
N ARG A 29 -38.22 -4.02 3.63
CA ARG A 29 -38.72 -4.16 2.26
C ARG A 29 -39.96 -3.32 1.90
N LYS A 30 -40.43 -2.42 2.78
CA LYS A 30 -41.79 -1.86 2.64
C LYS A 30 -41.95 -0.52 1.94
N SER A 31 -40.87 0.17 1.58
CA SER A 31 -40.96 1.38 0.75
C SER A 31 -39.59 1.73 0.19
N VAL A 32 -39.56 2.28 -1.04
CA VAL A 32 -38.37 2.95 -1.55
C VAL A 32 -37.99 4.04 -0.54
N PRO A 33 -36.78 4.00 0.07
CA PRO A 33 -36.39 5.01 1.03
C PRO A 33 -36.46 6.39 0.37
N THR A 34 -36.98 7.38 1.08
CA THR A 34 -36.84 8.80 0.71
C THR A 34 -35.58 9.36 1.36
N ILE A 35 -35.13 10.53 0.89
CA ILE A 35 -33.93 11.13 1.46
C ILE A 35 -34.13 11.59 2.90
N GLU A 36 -35.34 12.05 3.26
CA GLU A 36 -35.71 12.40 4.62
C GLU A 36 -35.64 11.18 5.54
N SER A 37 -36.12 10.03 5.07
CA SER A 37 -36.04 8.77 5.84
C SER A 37 -34.61 8.29 6.07
N VAL A 38 -33.72 8.52 5.09
CA VAL A 38 -32.29 8.22 5.23
C VAL A 38 -31.60 9.19 6.18
N ARG A 39 -31.88 10.50 6.09
CA ARG A 39 -31.39 11.49 7.05
C ARG A 39 -31.82 11.15 8.49
N ALA A 40 -33.08 10.77 8.67
CA ALA A 40 -33.60 10.33 9.97
C ALA A 40 -32.88 9.08 10.49
N SER A 41 -32.60 8.11 9.60
CA SER A 41 -31.86 6.89 9.96
C SER A 41 -30.40 7.18 10.35
N LEU A 42 -29.74 8.10 9.65
CA LEU A 42 -28.38 8.55 9.97
C LEU A 42 -28.29 9.34 11.28
N ALA A 43 -29.36 10.05 11.65
CA ALA A 43 -29.46 10.78 12.91
C ALA A 43 -29.85 9.89 14.12
N SER A 44 -30.17 8.61 13.89
CA SER A 44 -30.57 7.67 14.94
C SER A 44 -29.43 7.35 15.91
N SER A 45 -29.76 6.98 17.15
CA SER A 45 -28.81 6.37 18.09
C SER A 45 -28.60 4.88 17.85
N GLU A 46 -29.47 4.24 17.07
CA GLU A 46 -29.46 2.79 16.81
C GLU A 46 -28.46 2.44 15.70
N PRO A 47 -27.40 1.64 15.98
CA PRO A 47 -26.36 1.33 14.98
C PRO A 47 -26.90 0.67 13.71
N ILE A 48 -27.94 -0.15 13.82
CA ILE A 48 -28.57 -0.81 12.68
C ILE A 48 -29.25 0.18 11.74
N ALA A 49 -29.93 1.20 12.29
CA ALA A 49 -30.58 2.25 11.50
C ALA A 49 -29.53 3.10 10.78
N ILE A 50 -28.45 3.47 11.48
CA ILE A 50 -27.31 4.18 10.89
C ILE A 50 -26.72 3.36 9.72
N ALA A 51 -26.52 2.05 9.91
CA ALA A 51 -25.92 1.18 8.89
C ALA A 51 -26.76 1.10 7.60
N TRP A 52 -28.09 0.95 7.73
CA TRP A 52 -28.99 0.95 6.58
C TRP A 52 -29.10 2.32 5.93
N GLY A 53 -29.21 3.40 6.72
CA GLY A 53 -29.22 4.77 6.21
C GLY A 53 -27.97 5.07 5.37
N ALA A 54 -26.79 4.62 5.83
CA ALA A 54 -25.55 4.77 5.08
C ALA A 54 -25.56 3.99 3.76
N ARG A 55 -25.98 2.71 3.79
CA ARG A 55 -26.08 1.87 2.59
C ARG A 55 -27.06 2.45 1.57
N ASP A 56 -28.21 2.94 2.03
CA ASP A 56 -29.24 3.51 1.16
C ASP A 56 -28.79 4.83 0.53
N ALA A 57 -28.15 5.72 1.30
CA ALA A 57 -27.51 6.93 0.77
C ALA A 57 -26.52 6.57 -0.36
N ALA A 58 -25.66 5.57 -0.13
CA ALA A 58 -24.67 5.11 -1.10
C ALA A 58 -25.29 4.47 -2.35
N ASN A 59 -26.32 3.64 -2.18
CA ASN A 59 -27.03 2.97 -3.28
C ASN A 59 -27.79 3.95 -4.16
N ARG A 60 -28.28 5.05 -3.58
CA ARG A 60 -29.03 6.10 -4.28
C ARG A 60 -28.14 7.21 -4.83
N GLY A 61 -26.86 7.25 -4.45
CA GLY A 61 -25.94 8.30 -4.88
C GLY A 61 -26.22 9.66 -4.23
N TRP A 62 -26.84 9.70 -3.05
CA TRP A 62 -27.25 10.95 -2.40
C TRP A 62 -26.09 11.64 -1.68
N ARG A 63 -25.26 12.33 -2.47
CA ARG A 63 -24.12 13.13 -1.97
C ARG A 63 -24.52 14.20 -0.96
N GLU A 64 -25.75 14.71 -1.03
CA GLU A 64 -26.28 15.70 -0.08
C GLU A 64 -26.50 15.15 1.34
N CYS A 65 -26.38 13.83 1.56
CA CYS A 65 -26.33 13.23 2.89
C CYS A 65 -24.91 13.19 3.50
N ALA A 66 -23.91 13.74 2.80
CA ALA A 66 -22.53 13.76 3.28
C ALA A 66 -22.35 14.40 4.68
N PRO A 67 -23.02 15.53 5.01
CA PRO A 67 -22.93 16.11 6.36
C PRO A 67 -23.40 15.14 7.46
N GLU A 68 -24.52 14.45 7.23
CA GLU A 68 -25.11 13.49 8.18
C GLU A 68 -24.26 12.23 8.31
N LEU A 69 -23.71 11.71 7.20
CA LEU A 69 -22.77 10.58 7.21
C LEU A 69 -21.53 10.90 8.07
N ARG A 70 -20.93 12.09 7.88
CA ARG A 70 -19.78 12.55 8.67
C ARG A 70 -20.15 12.80 10.13
N ALA A 71 -21.33 13.37 10.40
CA ALA A 71 -21.82 13.57 11.76
C ALA A 71 -21.99 12.23 12.50
N ALA A 72 -22.65 11.25 11.88
CA ALA A 72 -22.84 9.91 12.43
C ALA A 72 -21.50 9.20 12.68
N LEU A 73 -20.57 9.27 11.73
CA LEU A 73 -19.23 8.71 11.90
C LEU A 73 -18.51 9.35 13.09
N ARG A 74 -18.52 10.68 13.20
CA ARG A 74 -17.90 11.40 14.33
C ARG A 74 -18.54 11.01 15.67
N ALA A 75 -19.86 10.87 15.72
CA ALA A 75 -20.60 10.50 16.92
C ALA A 75 -20.20 9.10 17.44
N LEU A 76 -20.04 8.12 16.54
CA LEU A 76 -19.55 6.79 16.93
C LEU A 76 -18.14 6.87 17.56
N GLY A 77 -17.26 7.73 17.04
CA GLY A 77 -15.89 7.87 17.53
C GLY A 77 -15.69 8.84 18.71
N ALA A 78 -16.73 9.55 19.17
CA ALA A 78 -16.56 10.70 20.08
C ALA A 78 -16.18 10.32 21.52
N ASN A 79 -16.57 9.13 21.98
CA ASN A 79 -16.55 8.81 23.41
C ASN A 79 -15.25 8.16 23.90
N GLY A 80 -14.27 7.90 23.02
CA GLY A 80 -13.02 7.20 23.36
C GLY A 80 -13.21 5.75 23.86
N LYS A 81 -14.45 5.29 23.99
CA LYS A 81 -14.82 3.94 24.40
C LYS A 81 -14.65 2.97 23.23
N PRO A 82 -14.22 1.73 23.48
CA PRO A 82 -14.27 0.67 22.47
C PRO A 82 -15.68 0.52 21.91
N LEU A 83 -15.80 0.46 20.59
CA LEU A 83 -17.07 0.21 19.92
C LEU A 83 -17.50 -1.24 20.16
N ASN A 84 -18.79 -1.45 20.41
CA ASN A 84 -19.37 -2.79 20.34
C ASN A 84 -19.48 -3.26 18.87
N GLU A 85 -19.86 -4.52 18.67
CA GLU A 85 -19.87 -5.12 17.33
C GLU A 85 -20.85 -4.43 16.37
N ALA A 86 -22.04 -4.06 16.85
CA ALA A 86 -23.06 -3.34 16.08
C ALA A 86 -22.58 -1.95 15.66
N GLN A 87 -21.96 -1.21 16.57
CA GLN A 87 -21.33 0.08 16.28
C GLN A 87 -20.18 -0.05 15.29
N CYS A 88 -19.40 -1.13 15.35
CA CYS A 88 -18.38 -1.41 14.35
C CYS A 88 -18.99 -1.64 12.96
N GLN A 89 -20.12 -2.37 12.83
CA GLN A 89 -20.78 -2.60 11.53
C GLN A 89 -21.41 -1.31 10.99
N ALA A 90 -22.00 -0.47 11.85
CA ALA A 90 -22.48 0.85 11.47
C ALA A 90 -21.36 1.75 10.94
N ARG A 91 -20.22 1.79 11.63
CA ARG A 91 -19.03 2.52 11.18
C ARG A 91 -18.53 2.01 9.83
N ASP A 92 -18.46 0.71 9.62
CA ASP A 92 -18.00 0.14 8.35
C ASP A 92 -18.93 0.53 7.19
N ALA A 93 -20.26 0.52 7.41
CA ALA A 93 -21.25 0.96 6.44
C ALA A 93 -21.16 2.47 6.14
N LEU A 94 -20.91 3.30 7.16
CA LEU A 94 -20.65 4.73 6.99
C LEU A 94 -19.41 4.99 6.14
N VAL A 95 -18.31 4.29 6.41
CA VAL A 95 -17.07 4.42 5.63
C VAL A 95 -17.29 3.95 4.18
N ASP A 96 -17.99 2.84 3.96
CA ASP A 96 -18.37 2.41 2.60
C ASP A 96 -19.18 3.48 1.86
N ALA A 97 -20.16 4.07 2.54
CA ALA A 97 -20.99 5.11 1.95
C ALA A 97 -20.17 6.36 1.57
N LEU A 98 -19.27 6.81 2.43
CA LEU A 98 -18.38 7.94 2.15
C LEU A 98 -17.47 7.66 0.95
N VAL A 99 -16.94 6.43 0.82
CA VAL A 99 -16.11 6.03 -0.32
C VAL A 99 -16.92 6.03 -1.61
N ARG A 100 -18.13 5.45 -1.58
CA ARG A 100 -19.00 5.34 -2.77
C ARG A 100 -19.55 6.69 -3.23
N LEU A 101 -19.72 7.64 -2.31
CA LEU A 101 -20.22 8.98 -2.60
C LEU A 101 -19.11 9.99 -2.90
N ASP A 102 -17.84 9.58 -2.82
CA ASP A 102 -16.64 10.42 -3.00
C ASP A 102 -16.60 11.61 -2.04
N VAL A 103 -16.89 11.35 -0.76
CA VAL A 103 -16.89 12.39 0.27
C VAL A 103 -15.50 12.52 0.88
N ALA A 104 -14.82 13.63 0.60
CA ALA A 104 -13.52 13.92 1.21
C ALA A 104 -13.65 14.09 2.73
N LEU A 105 -12.67 13.53 3.46
CA LEU A 105 -12.55 13.69 4.90
C LEU A 105 -11.28 14.48 5.25
N PRO A 106 -11.35 15.40 6.23
CA PRO A 106 -10.17 16.12 6.71
C PRO A 106 -9.23 15.19 7.49
N ASN A 107 -7.99 15.64 7.66
CA ASN A 107 -6.92 14.89 8.34
C ASN A 107 -7.33 14.34 9.73
N ASP A 108 -8.01 15.15 10.54
CA ASP A 108 -8.40 14.80 11.91
C ASP A 108 -9.49 13.70 11.95
N GLU A 109 -10.42 13.70 10.98
CA GLU A 109 -11.43 12.65 10.85
C GLU A 109 -10.81 11.32 10.41
N LEU A 110 -9.85 11.34 9.46
CA LEU A 110 -9.12 10.14 9.04
C LEU A 110 -8.26 9.57 10.17
N ALA A 111 -7.49 10.42 10.85
CA ALA A 111 -6.58 10.02 11.93
C ALA A 111 -7.30 9.33 13.10
N ARG A 112 -8.57 9.69 13.36
CA ARG A 112 -9.38 9.07 14.41
C ARG A 112 -9.61 7.57 14.18
N TRP A 113 -9.55 7.10 12.93
CA TRP A 113 -9.84 5.72 12.56
C TRP A 113 -8.59 4.91 12.16
N ASP A 114 -7.41 5.51 12.17
CA ASP A 114 -6.16 4.89 11.69
C ASP A 114 -5.79 3.58 12.42
N ARG A 115 -6.16 3.46 13.70
CA ARG A 115 -5.93 2.26 14.52
C ARG A 115 -6.75 1.06 14.10
N VAL A 116 -7.72 1.24 13.21
CA VAL A 116 -8.58 0.17 12.69
C VAL A 116 -8.00 -0.29 11.35
N GLU A 117 -6.97 -1.14 11.40
CA GLU A 117 -6.18 -1.53 10.22
C GLU A 117 -7.04 -1.99 9.03
N ARG A 118 -8.12 -2.74 9.28
CA ARG A 118 -9.03 -3.21 8.22
C ARG A 118 -9.74 -2.10 7.44
N LEU A 119 -9.86 -0.90 8.00
CA LEU A 119 -10.43 0.27 7.31
C LEU A 119 -9.39 1.04 6.52
N ARG A 120 -8.10 0.78 6.72
CA ARG A 120 -7.01 1.55 6.11
C ARG A 120 -7.15 1.65 4.58
N PRO A 121 -7.50 0.59 3.83
CA PRO A 121 -7.71 0.72 2.39
C PRO A 121 -8.83 1.72 2.02
N ALA A 122 -9.95 1.69 2.74
CA ALA A 122 -11.07 2.61 2.51
C ALA A 122 -10.71 4.05 2.89
N LEU A 123 -10.02 4.26 4.02
CA LEU A 123 -9.58 5.58 4.46
C LEU A 123 -8.57 6.21 3.48
N LEU A 124 -7.65 5.42 2.93
CA LEU A 124 -6.71 5.86 1.91
C LEU A 124 -7.42 6.22 0.60
N ALA A 125 -8.49 5.49 0.23
CA ALA A 125 -9.32 5.86 -0.91
C ALA A 125 -10.04 7.21 -0.71
N LEU A 126 -10.48 7.50 0.51
CA LEU A 126 -11.04 8.82 0.87
C LEU A 126 -9.98 9.93 0.80
N ALA A 127 -8.78 9.67 1.34
CA ALA A 127 -7.65 10.58 1.27
C ALA A 127 -7.20 10.88 -0.17
N ALA A 128 -7.41 9.94 -1.09
CA ALA A 128 -7.04 10.11 -2.50
C ALA A 128 -7.85 11.18 -3.24
N LEU A 129 -9.02 11.53 -2.71
CA LEU A 129 -9.87 12.60 -3.24
C LEU A 129 -9.20 13.97 -3.07
N ASP A 130 -8.58 14.21 -1.91
CA ASP A 130 -7.80 15.42 -1.62
C ASP A 130 -6.59 15.11 -0.73
N PRO A 131 -5.47 14.62 -1.31
CA PRO A 131 -4.31 14.23 -0.53
C PRO A 131 -3.63 15.40 0.19
N ALA A 132 -3.82 16.62 -0.31
CA ALA A 132 -3.24 17.84 0.27
C ALA A 132 -3.94 18.25 1.58
N ALA A 133 -5.18 17.80 1.81
CA ALA A 133 -5.93 18.02 3.04
C ALA A 133 -5.58 17.05 4.18
N CYS A 134 -4.85 15.96 3.90
CA CYS A 134 -4.49 14.93 4.88
C CYS A 134 -3.00 14.53 4.91
N PRO A 135 -2.04 15.46 4.81
CA PRO A 135 -0.63 15.13 4.65
C PRO A 135 -0.03 14.47 5.90
N LEU A 136 -0.45 14.87 7.10
CA LEU A 136 0.10 14.33 8.34
C LEU A 136 -0.35 12.89 8.61
N TRP A 137 -1.61 12.56 8.28
CA TRP A 137 -2.12 11.21 8.38
C TRP A 137 -1.49 10.28 7.33
N LEU A 138 -1.33 10.75 6.08
CA LEU A 138 -0.60 9.99 5.06
C LEU A 138 0.86 9.77 5.47
N TYR A 139 1.51 10.78 6.06
CA TYR A 139 2.86 10.68 6.60
C TYR A 139 2.96 9.66 7.74
N SER A 140 2.00 9.61 8.67
CA SER A 140 2.04 8.64 9.77
C SER A 140 1.96 7.19 9.27
N ILE A 141 1.15 6.92 8.24
CA ILE A 141 1.09 5.59 7.61
C ILE A 141 2.42 5.28 6.93
N ALA A 142 2.95 6.20 6.11
CA ALA A 142 4.18 6.00 5.37
C ALA A 142 5.40 5.80 6.30
N VAL A 143 5.45 6.50 7.44
CA VAL A 143 6.51 6.37 8.45
C VAL A 143 6.37 5.11 9.30
N SER A 144 5.15 4.67 9.63
CA SER A 144 4.95 3.46 10.45
C SER A 144 5.59 2.20 9.85
N GLN A 145 5.99 2.25 8.57
CA GLN A 145 6.62 1.17 7.83
C GLN A 145 8.11 1.40 7.56
N THR A 146 8.81 2.27 8.29
CA THR A 146 10.23 2.64 8.05
C THR A 146 11.27 1.61 8.52
N GLY A 147 10.93 0.31 8.54
CA GLY A 147 11.89 -0.76 8.79
C GLY A 147 12.57 -1.26 7.50
N ALA A 148 13.49 -2.22 7.62
CA ALA A 148 14.01 -3.01 6.50
C ALA A 148 12.94 -3.89 5.81
N THR A 149 11.68 -3.74 6.22
CA THR A 149 10.53 -4.43 5.65
C THR A 149 10.04 -3.68 4.41
N PRO A 150 9.79 -4.40 3.31
CA PRO A 150 9.28 -3.79 2.09
C PRO A 150 7.88 -3.17 2.31
N LEU A 151 7.55 -2.09 1.57
CA LEU A 151 6.27 -1.37 1.68
C LEU A 151 5.09 -2.32 1.53
N THR A 152 4.13 -2.28 2.46
CA THR A 152 2.83 -2.87 2.17
C THR A 152 2.11 -2.04 1.10
N GLU A 153 1.06 -2.59 0.52
CA GLU A 153 0.23 -1.90 -0.47
C GLU A 153 -0.33 -0.59 0.11
N ASP A 154 -0.73 -0.60 1.38
CA ASP A 154 -1.16 0.60 2.11
C ASP A 154 -0.03 1.63 2.25
N GLY A 155 1.18 1.20 2.59
CA GLY A 155 2.33 2.10 2.76
C GLY A 155 2.76 2.73 1.43
N ALA A 156 2.79 1.94 0.36
CA ALA A 156 3.11 2.43 -0.98
C ALA A 156 2.02 3.40 -1.47
N SER A 157 0.74 3.08 -1.25
CA SER A 157 -0.39 3.96 -1.55
C SER A 157 -0.31 5.26 -0.76
N ALA A 158 -0.06 5.20 0.54
CA ALA A 158 0.10 6.37 1.39
C ALA A 158 1.28 7.26 0.94
N SER A 159 2.40 6.65 0.56
CA SER A 159 3.58 7.37 0.07
C SER A 159 3.31 8.06 -1.28
N ALA A 160 2.61 7.39 -2.20
CA ALA A 160 2.22 7.96 -3.48
C ALA A 160 1.22 9.11 -3.32
N LEU A 161 0.23 8.95 -2.43
CA LEU A 161 -0.72 10.01 -2.09
C LEU A 161 -0.03 11.19 -1.41
N LEU A 162 0.89 10.94 -0.48
CA LEU A 162 1.68 11.98 0.16
C LEU A 162 2.54 12.74 -0.85
N ALA A 163 3.17 12.04 -1.80
CA ALA A 163 3.95 12.66 -2.87
C ALA A 163 3.09 13.57 -3.75
N ARG A 164 1.82 13.22 -3.97
CA ARG A 164 0.86 14.06 -4.71
C ARG A 164 0.39 15.27 -3.91
N GLY A 165 0.05 15.11 -2.62
CA GLY A 165 -0.55 16.16 -1.81
C GLY A 165 0.44 17.08 -1.09
N ALA A 166 1.60 16.55 -0.68
CA ALA A 166 2.63 17.24 0.08
C ALA A 166 4.04 16.71 -0.29
N PRO A 167 4.53 16.99 -1.52
CA PRO A 167 5.79 16.43 -2.02
C PRO A 167 7.01 16.76 -1.16
N LYS A 168 7.02 17.91 -0.48
CA LYS A 168 8.09 18.31 0.46
C LYS A 168 8.16 17.43 1.72
N LEU A 169 7.05 16.82 2.12
CA LEU A 169 7.04 15.84 3.22
C LEU A 169 7.37 14.43 2.70
N ALA A 170 6.95 14.11 1.48
CA ALA A 170 7.18 12.81 0.87
C ALA A 170 8.65 12.59 0.48
N ALA A 171 9.29 13.57 -0.16
CA ALA A 171 10.62 13.39 -0.75
C ALA A 171 11.69 12.99 0.28
N PRO A 172 11.84 13.64 1.44
CA PRO A 172 12.85 13.25 2.43
C PRO A 172 12.61 11.83 2.97
N LEU A 173 11.35 11.47 3.22
CA LEU A 173 10.96 10.14 3.67
C LEU A 173 11.31 9.07 2.64
N LEU A 174 10.93 9.33 1.38
CA LEU A 174 11.15 8.44 0.26
C LEU A 174 12.64 8.31 -0.08
N VAL A 175 13.43 9.38 0.01
CA VAL A 175 14.88 9.34 -0.20
C VAL A 175 15.55 8.46 0.83
N ARG A 176 15.19 8.59 2.12
CA ARG A 176 15.71 7.72 3.19
C ARG A 176 15.35 6.24 2.95
N ARG A 177 14.16 5.99 2.41
CA ARG A 177 13.67 4.64 2.14
C ARG A 177 14.26 4.02 0.86
N ALA A 178 14.42 4.84 -0.17
CA ALA A 178 14.90 4.45 -1.48
C ALA A 178 16.42 4.35 -1.54
N ARG A 179 17.15 4.93 -0.57
CA ARG A 179 18.62 4.98 -0.56
C ARG A 179 19.17 3.58 -0.87
N PRO A 180 19.76 3.39 -2.07
CA PRO A 180 20.04 2.05 -2.53
C PRO A 180 21.19 1.44 -1.73
N GLU A 181 20.97 0.25 -1.18
CA GLU A 181 22.07 -0.63 -0.75
C GLU A 181 22.46 -1.49 -1.95
N LEU A 182 23.61 -1.21 -2.56
CA LEU A 182 24.09 -1.94 -3.72
C LEU A 182 24.53 -3.35 -3.31
N ARG A 183 23.82 -4.38 -3.80
CA ARG A 183 24.13 -5.78 -3.56
C ARG A 183 24.86 -6.33 -4.77
N ILE A 184 26.16 -6.57 -4.66
CA ILE A 184 26.93 -7.22 -5.72
C ILE A 184 26.90 -8.72 -5.45
N VAL A 185 26.28 -9.48 -6.34
CA VAL A 185 26.24 -10.95 -6.25
C VAL A 185 27.26 -11.51 -7.22
N VAL A 186 28.30 -12.14 -6.70
CA VAL A 186 29.39 -12.72 -7.49
C VAL A 186 29.11 -14.19 -7.75
N ARG A 187 29.11 -14.58 -9.02
CA ARG A 187 28.83 -15.95 -9.45
C ARG A 187 29.91 -16.46 -10.38
N GLU A 188 29.98 -17.77 -10.58
CA GLU A 188 30.82 -18.30 -11.65
C GLU A 188 30.27 -17.84 -13.01
N ARG A 189 31.14 -17.49 -13.96
CA ARG A 189 30.77 -16.89 -15.26
C ARG A 189 29.76 -17.72 -16.08
N TRP A 190 29.64 -19.00 -15.79
CA TRP A 190 28.74 -19.96 -16.47
C TRP A 190 27.50 -20.33 -15.65
N GLN A 191 27.34 -19.76 -14.46
CA GLN A 191 26.17 -19.97 -13.63
C GLN A 191 25.02 -19.14 -14.22
N LEU A 192 24.09 -19.81 -14.90
CA LEU A 192 22.87 -19.19 -15.39
C LEU A 192 22.19 -18.40 -14.26
N LEU A 193 21.68 -17.21 -14.59
CA LEU A 193 20.74 -16.51 -13.73
C LEU A 193 19.60 -17.49 -13.46
N LEU A 194 19.54 -18.06 -12.26
CA LEU A 194 18.34 -18.75 -11.82
C LEU A 194 17.20 -17.75 -12.03
N PRO A 195 16.17 -18.10 -12.84
CA PRO A 195 14.99 -17.28 -12.98
C PRO A 195 14.48 -16.89 -11.59
N ASP A 196 13.92 -15.69 -11.43
CA ASP A 196 13.45 -15.20 -10.13
C ASP A 196 12.56 -16.21 -9.39
N GLU A 197 11.82 -17.03 -10.16
CA GLU A 197 10.98 -18.12 -9.64
C GLU A 197 11.74 -19.22 -8.90
N GLU A 198 12.99 -19.52 -9.26
CA GLU A 198 13.80 -20.58 -8.63
C GLU A 198 14.49 -20.11 -7.35
N ARG A 199 14.87 -18.82 -7.26
CA ARG A 199 15.41 -18.24 -6.02
C ARG A 199 14.35 -18.10 -4.93
N GLN A 200 13.11 -17.77 -5.31
CA GLN A 200 11.99 -17.75 -4.37
C GLN A 200 11.73 -19.14 -3.75
N ARG A 201 11.95 -20.22 -4.50
CA ARG A 201 11.83 -21.60 -3.97
C ARG A 201 12.90 -21.96 -2.95
N ALA A 202 14.12 -21.42 -3.07
CA ALA A 202 15.22 -21.71 -2.14
C ALA A 202 15.10 -20.95 -0.80
N GLY A 203 14.42 -19.80 -0.78
CA GLY A 203 14.12 -19.03 0.44
C GLY A 203 12.85 -19.47 1.19
N TRP A 204 12.05 -20.37 0.63
CA TRP A 204 10.83 -20.92 1.24
C TRP A 204 11.15 -22.04 2.25
N LYS A 205 11.84 -21.69 3.34
CA LYS A 205 11.58 -22.38 4.60
C LYS A 205 10.56 -21.55 5.35
N CYS A 206 9.29 -21.79 5.03
CA CYS A 206 8.17 -21.27 5.82
C CYS A 206 8.41 -21.71 7.26
N ALA A 207 8.72 -20.73 8.12
CA ALA A 207 8.53 -20.86 9.55
C ALA A 207 7.11 -21.40 9.76
N ASN A 208 6.99 -22.45 10.56
CA ASN A 208 5.73 -23.00 11.00
C ASN A 208 4.89 -21.87 11.60
N ALA A 209 4.00 -21.29 10.79
CA ALA A 209 2.95 -20.42 11.27
C ALA A 209 1.96 -21.32 12.00
N ASP A 210 2.19 -21.41 13.30
CA ASP A 210 1.27 -21.93 14.30
C ASP A 210 -0.17 -21.49 13.94
N PRO A 211 -1.12 -22.43 13.71
CA PRO A 211 -2.48 -22.09 13.30
C PRO A 211 -3.22 -21.50 14.50
N ARG A 212 -2.99 -20.21 14.76
CA ARG A 212 -3.85 -19.46 15.67
C ARG A 212 -5.27 -19.47 15.07
N PRO A 213 -6.31 -19.66 15.89
CA PRO A 213 -7.68 -19.65 15.39
C PRO A 213 -7.97 -18.31 14.72
N ILE A 214 -8.22 -18.36 13.41
CA ILE A 214 -8.69 -17.23 12.62
C ILE A 214 -10.00 -16.77 13.27
N ARG A 215 -9.99 -15.62 13.94
CA ARG A 215 -11.22 -15.01 14.44
C ARG A 215 -11.99 -14.50 13.23
N GLU A 216 -13.20 -15.00 13.04
CA GLU A 216 -14.12 -14.54 11.99
C GLU A 216 -15.03 -13.44 12.53
N ARG A 217 -15.26 -12.40 11.73
CA ARG A 217 -16.32 -11.42 11.98
C ARG A 217 -17.50 -11.73 11.06
N ARG A 218 -18.69 -11.91 11.60
CA ARG A 218 -19.91 -12.22 10.83
C ARG A 218 -20.85 -11.03 10.80
N VAL A 219 -21.60 -10.87 9.71
CA VAL A 219 -22.73 -9.94 9.64
C VAL A 219 -23.69 -10.24 10.80
N LEU A 220 -24.08 -9.21 11.55
CA LEU A 220 -25.09 -9.37 12.59
C LEU A 220 -26.48 -9.56 11.94
N PRO A 221 -27.43 -10.24 12.62
CA PRO A 221 -28.80 -10.31 12.14
C PRO A 221 -29.32 -8.91 11.78
N ASP A 222 -30.00 -8.83 10.64
CA ASP A 222 -30.64 -7.62 10.12
C ASP A 222 -29.70 -6.46 9.75
N PHE A 223 -28.37 -6.60 9.89
CA PHE A 223 -27.41 -5.63 9.37
C PHE A 223 -27.19 -5.79 7.86
N PRO A 224 -26.79 -4.71 7.15
CA PRO A 224 -26.29 -4.86 5.79
C PRO A 224 -25.01 -5.72 5.74
N PRO A 225 -24.72 -6.36 4.59
CA PRO A 225 -23.46 -7.04 4.34
C PRO A 225 -22.22 -6.25 4.76
N LEU A 226 -21.21 -6.96 5.26
CA LEU A 226 -19.90 -6.37 5.53
C LEU A 226 -19.21 -6.06 4.22
N ILE A 227 -18.48 -4.95 4.20
CA ILE A 227 -17.68 -4.53 3.04
C ILE A 227 -16.21 -4.66 3.37
N LEU A 228 -15.46 -5.28 2.47
CA LEU A 228 -14.02 -5.38 2.54
C LEU A 228 -13.40 -4.64 1.37
N TYR A 229 -12.44 -3.78 1.69
CA TYR A 229 -11.68 -3.01 0.73
C TYR A 229 -10.25 -3.52 0.64
N HIS A 230 -9.73 -3.63 -0.57
CA HIS A 230 -8.33 -3.97 -0.82
C HIS A 230 -7.74 -3.04 -1.88
N PHE A 231 -6.51 -2.60 -1.66
CA PHE A 231 -5.70 -2.07 -2.73
C PHE A 231 -5.08 -3.19 -3.54
N VAL A 232 -5.22 -3.07 -4.85
CA VAL A 232 -4.47 -3.88 -5.81
C VAL A 232 -3.56 -2.95 -6.60
N ARG A 233 -2.34 -3.41 -6.85
CA ARG A 233 -1.42 -2.74 -7.76
C ARG A 233 -1.87 -3.04 -9.20
N ALA A 234 -1.73 -2.04 -10.07
CA ALA A 234 -2.16 -2.04 -11.46
C ALA A 234 -3.68 -1.98 -11.67
N ARG A 235 -4.06 -1.45 -12.84
CA ARG A 235 -5.45 -1.47 -13.33
C ARG A 235 -5.83 -2.89 -13.76
N ALA A 236 -6.43 -3.65 -12.85
CA ALA A 236 -7.22 -4.81 -13.24
C ALA A 236 -8.58 -4.33 -13.79
N GLU A 237 -9.13 -5.09 -14.74
CA GLU A 237 -10.44 -4.82 -15.31
C GLU A 237 -11.51 -4.82 -14.19
N GLY A 238 -12.35 -3.79 -14.16
CA GLY A 238 -13.38 -3.62 -13.13
C GLY A 238 -12.90 -2.99 -11.80
N VAL A 239 -11.65 -2.52 -11.71
CA VAL A 239 -11.13 -1.86 -10.51
C VAL A 239 -11.17 -0.34 -10.62
N ARG A 240 -11.61 0.34 -9.56
CA ARG A 240 -11.65 1.81 -9.49
C ARG A 240 -10.24 2.37 -9.28
N PRO A 241 -9.71 3.24 -10.16
CA PRO A 241 -8.42 3.88 -9.94
C PRO A 241 -8.47 4.86 -8.76
N VAL A 242 -7.39 4.90 -7.97
CA VAL A 242 -7.29 5.77 -6.78
C VAL A 242 -6.21 6.84 -6.94
N THR A 243 -5.16 6.56 -7.70
CA THR A 243 -4.01 7.49 -7.83
C THR A 243 -3.59 7.67 -9.28
N ASP A 244 -3.33 8.92 -9.67
CA ASP A 244 -2.61 9.28 -10.90
C ASP A 244 -1.10 9.42 -10.64
N ALA A 245 -0.57 8.49 -9.85
CA ALA A 245 0.83 8.43 -9.42
C ALA A 245 1.59 7.36 -10.25
N PRO A 246 2.92 7.24 -10.17
CA PRO A 246 3.68 6.30 -11.01
C PRO A 246 3.43 4.84 -10.64
N ILE A 247 2.80 4.64 -9.49
CA ILE A 247 2.23 3.37 -9.07
C ILE A 247 0.73 3.56 -9.14
N GLU A 248 0.11 2.84 -10.08
CA GLU A 248 -1.33 2.81 -10.20
C GLU A 248 -1.89 1.87 -9.13
N PHE A 249 -2.71 2.43 -8.26
CA PHE A 249 -3.48 1.66 -7.30
C PHE A 249 -4.94 1.63 -7.72
N GLY A 250 -5.51 0.44 -7.62
CA GLY A 250 -6.92 0.20 -7.79
C GLY A 250 -7.56 -0.23 -6.47
N LEU A 251 -8.81 0.17 -6.26
CA LEU A 251 -9.60 -0.21 -5.10
C LEU A 251 -10.60 -1.31 -5.48
N VAL A 252 -10.46 -2.48 -4.83
CA VAL A 252 -11.43 -3.58 -4.92
C VAL A 252 -12.36 -3.51 -3.73
N ARG A 253 -13.67 -3.61 -4.00
CA ARG A 253 -14.74 -3.66 -2.99
C ARG A 253 -15.44 -5.01 -3.06
N THR A 254 -15.49 -5.72 -1.95
CA THR A 254 -16.15 -7.04 -1.86
C THR A 254 -17.23 -7.01 -0.78
N GLU A 255 -18.46 -7.41 -1.11
CA GLU A 255 -19.50 -7.67 -0.11
C GLU A 255 -19.31 -9.09 0.43
N VAL A 256 -19.29 -9.24 1.76
CA VAL A 256 -19.06 -10.53 2.41
C VAL A 256 -20.00 -10.72 3.60
N ALA A 257 -20.42 -11.97 3.82
CA ALA A 257 -21.16 -12.36 5.03
C ALA A 257 -20.22 -12.56 6.24
N THR A 258 -18.96 -12.90 5.97
CA THR A 258 -17.93 -13.18 6.98
C THR A 258 -16.59 -12.62 6.52
N ILE A 259 -15.88 -11.94 7.42
CA ILE A 259 -14.50 -11.49 7.19
C ILE A 259 -13.56 -12.39 8.02
N PRO A 260 -12.63 -13.13 7.38
CA PRO A 260 -11.52 -13.75 8.08
C PRO A 260 -10.51 -12.67 8.53
N LEU A 261 -10.09 -12.67 9.81
CA LEU A 261 -9.03 -11.79 10.30
C LEU A 261 -7.64 -12.43 10.12
N PRO A 262 -6.61 -11.62 9.82
CA PRO A 262 -6.08 -11.37 8.48
C PRO A 262 -5.42 -12.60 7.81
N LEU A 263 -5.57 -12.70 6.49
CA LEU A 263 -4.68 -13.52 5.66
C LEU A 263 -3.37 -12.75 5.38
N PRO A 264 -2.20 -13.41 5.44
CA PRO A 264 -0.94 -12.75 5.12
C PRO A 264 -0.92 -12.29 3.65
N PRO A 265 -0.23 -11.19 3.33
CA PRO A 265 -0.11 -10.73 1.96
C PRO A 265 0.58 -11.79 1.08
N LEU A 266 0.02 -12.05 -0.11
CA LEU A 266 0.47 -13.08 -1.06
C LEU A 266 1.58 -12.58 -2.01
N HIS A 267 2.31 -11.52 -1.67
CA HIS A 267 3.24 -10.86 -2.62
C HIS A 267 4.71 -11.04 -2.24
N SER A 268 5.56 -11.10 -3.27
CA SER A 268 6.99 -11.31 -3.09
C SER A 268 7.66 -10.05 -2.52
N PRO A 269 8.59 -10.17 -1.55
CA PRO A 269 9.26 -9.03 -0.93
C PRO A 269 10.04 -8.12 -1.90
N SER A 270 10.42 -8.62 -3.07
CA SER A 270 11.31 -7.92 -4.00
C SER A 270 10.67 -6.78 -4.80
N GLU A 271 9.34 -6.76 -4.96
CA GLU A 271 8.63 -5.74 -5.78
C GLU A 271 8.43 -4.40 -5.07
N ARG A 272 8.82 -4.29 -3.79
CA ARG A 272 8.37 -3.24 -2.86
C ARG A 272 9.42 -2.18 -2.53
N PHE A 273 10.67 -2.32 -2.99
CA PHE A 273 11.71 -1.29 -2.91
C PHE A 273 11.66 -0.32 -4.09
N ASP A 274 11.33 -0.83 -5.28
CA ASP A 274 11.19 -0.07 -6.52
C ASP A 274 10.16 1.06 -6.42
N ASP A 275 9.15 0.89 -5.56
CA ASP A 275 8.09 1.86 -5.37
C ASP A 275 8.61 3.24 -4.93
N ALA A 276 9.51 3.28 -3.95
CA ALA A 276 10.01 4.54 -3.44
C ALA A 276 10.79 5.30 -4.51
N LEU A 277 11.64 4.59 -5.26
CA LEU A 277 12.37 5.16 -6.40
C LEU A 277 11.42 5.63 -7.51
N ARG A 278 10.39 4.84 -7.84
CA ARG A 278 9.38 5.23 -8.85
C ARG A 278 8.64 6.50 -8.44
N ILE A 279 8.26 6.62 -7.17
CA ILE A 279 7.60 7.83 -6.65
C ILE A 279 8.56 9.03 -6.70
N LEU A 280 9.84 8.87 -6.32
CA LEU A 280 10.84 9.93 -6.43
C LEU A 280 11.09 10.37 -7.87
N ALA A 281 11.22 9.44 -8.81
CA ALA A 281 11.38 9.75 -10.23
C ALA A 281 10.17 10.52 -10.77
N TRP A 282 8.95 10.12 -10.37
CA TRP A 282 7.73 10.84 -10.74
C TRP A 282 7.67 12.27 -10.19
N LEU A 283 8.25 12.52 -9.01
CA LEU A 283 8.35 13.88 -8.44
C LEU A 283 9.25 14.81 -9.25
N VAL A 284 10.11 14.29 -10.12
CA VAL A 284 11.00 15.08 -10.99
C VAL A 284 10.71 14.86 -12.49
N ARG A 285 9.58 14.23 -12.83
CA ARG A 285 9.24 13.84 -14.23
C ARG A 285 9.13 14.99 -15.24
N ASP A 286 8.93 16.22 -14.76
CA ASP A 286 8.80 17.39 -15.65
C ASP A 286 10.17 17.90 -16.12
N ASP A 287 11.25 17.51 -15.43
CA ASP A 287 12.66 17.81 -15.74
C ASP A 287 13.53 16.62 -15.28
N PRO A 288 13.33 15.41 -15.87
CA PRO A 288 14.00 14.21 -15.37
C PRO A 288 15.47 14.23 -15.78
N PRO A 289 16.41 13.94 -14.85
CA PRO A 289 17.78 13.65 -15.24
C PRO A 289 17.82 12.54 -16.30
N PRO A 290 18.64 12.68 -17.36
CA PRO A 290 18.85 11.62 -18.36
C PRO A 290 19.19 10.25 -17.73
N GLU A 291 19.78 10.27 -16.54
CA GLU A 291 20.22 9.10 -15.79
C GLU A 291 19.07 8.33 -15.11
N LEU A 292 17.86 8.90 -15.00
CA LEU A 292 16.74 8.30 -14.27
C LEU A 292 16.09 7.11 -14.99
N ASP A 293 16.02 7.12 -16.32
CA ASP A 293 15.41 6.03 -17.11
C ASP A 293 16.12 4.68 -16.89
N LEU A 294 17.32 4.71 -16.31
CA LEU A 294 18.16 3.55 -16.05
C LEU A 294 18.14 3.09 -14.58
N LEU A 295 17.40 3.76 -13.69
CA LEU A 295 17.23 3.33 -12.31
C LEU A 295 16.30 2.12 -12.25
N GLN A 296 16.88 0.92 -12.34
CA GLN A 296 16.22 -0.28 -11.88
C GLN A 296 16.27 -0.29 -10.35
N GLY A 297 15.11 -0.43 -9.70
CA GLY A 297 15.05 -0.43 -8.24
C GLY A 297 15.63 -1.70 -7.60
N ARG A 298 15.98 -2.71 -8.40
CA ARG A 298 16.81 -3.84 -7.97
C ARG A 298 18.24 -3.35 -7.77
N PRO A 299 18.74 -3.25 -6.53
CA PRO A 299 20.12 -2.87 -6.31
C PRO A 299 21.06 -4.08 -6.45
N GLU A 300 20.56 -5.20 -6.99
CA GLU A 300 21.34 -6.42 -7.19
C GLU A 300 22.07 -6.39 -8.53
N ILE A 301 23.39 -6.42 -8.48
CA ILE A 301 24.27 -6.49 -9.65
C ILE A 301 24.94 -7.85 -9.64
N ALA A 302 24.54 -8.70 -10.58
CA ALA A 302 25.22 -9.98 -10.79
C ALA A 302 26.52 -9.75 -11.58
N LEU A 303 27.65 -10.16 -11.01
CA LEU A 303 28.97 -10.11 -11.66
C LEU A 303 29.51 -11.53 -11.87
N GLY A 304 30.01 -11.79 -13.07
CA GLY A 304 30.67 -13.03 -13.41
C GLY A 304 32.13 -13.01 -12.93
N TRP A 305 32.47 -13.93 -12.03
CA TRP A 305 33.83 -14.11 -11.55
C TRP A 305 34.76 -14.58 -12.67
N SER A 306 35.92 -13.94 -12.79
CA SER A 306 36.97 -14.29 -13.76
C SER A 306 38.35 -14.07 -13.18
N THR A 307 38.76 -12.80 -12.99
CA THR A 307 39.99 -12.43 -12.28
C THR A 307 39.70 -11.37 -11.20
N PRO A 308 40.55 -11.23 -10.17
CA PRO A 308 40.42 -10.18 -9.16
C PRO A 308 40.34 -8.77 -9.76
N GLU A 309 41.20 -8.45 -10.73
CA GLU A 309 41.31 -7.12 -11.35
C GLU A 309 40.03 -6.80 -12.13
N ARG A 310 39.52 -7.78 -12.87
CA ARG A 310 38.29 -7.62 -13.65
C ARG A 310 37.07 -7.46 -12.75
N PHE A 311 36.97 -8.25 -11.68
CA PHE A 311 35.92 -8.09 -10.69
C PHE A 311 35.95 -6.69 -10.06
N LEU A 312 37.13 -6.21 -9.63
CA LEU A 312 37.27 -4.87 -9.05
C LEU A 312 36.90 -3.77 -10.04
N ALA A 313 37.32 -3.89 -11.29
CA ALA A 313 37.00 -2.94 -12.35
C ALA A 313 35.49 -2.89 -12.64
N GLU A 314 34.86 -4.05 -12.85
CA GLU A 314 33.41 -4.14 -13.12
C GLU A 314 32.59 -3.68 -11.91
N ALA A 315 32.95 -4.09 -10.70
CA ALA A 315 32.28 -3.65 -9.47
C ALA A 315 32.38 -2.13 -9.31
N ARG A 316 33.57 -1.55 -9.50
CA ARG A 316 33.77 -0.10 -9.40
C ARG A 316 32.93 0.67 -10.41
N GLU A 317 33.00 0.29 -11.69
CA GLU A 317 32.22 0.93 -12.75
C GLU A 317 30.70 0.86 -12.48
N ARG A 318 30.23 -0.26 -11.95
CA ARG A 318 28.81 -0.46 -11.59
C ARG A 318 28.39 0.39 -10.40
N CYS A 319 29.19 0.44 -9.34
CA CYS A 319 28.94 1.30 -8.19
C CYS A 319 28.96 2.78 -8.59
N ASP A 320 29.97 3.23 -9.35
CA ASP A 320 30.12 4.63 -9.76
C ASP A 320 28.92 5.08 -10.61
N ARG A 321 28.42 4.22 -11.51
CA ARG A 321 27.19 4.49 -12.26
C ARG A 321 25.96 4.62 -11.37
N MET A 322 25.80 3.75 -10.37
CA MET A 322 24.65 3.82 -9.45
C MET A 322 24.72 5.07 -8.58
N GLU A 323 25.89 5.38 -8.02
CA GLU A 323 26.11 6.62 -7.25
C GLU A 323 25.85 7.87 -8.08
N HIS A 324 26.31 7.89 -9.33
CA HIS A 324 26.07 9.00 -10.25
C HIS A 324 24.57 9.21 -10.50
N ARG A 325 23.82 8.13 -10.77
CA ARG A 325 22.36 8.18 -10.96
C ARG A 325 21.62 8.64 -9.71
N TRP A 326 22.01 8.09 -8.55
CA TRP A 326 21.42 8.48 -7.27
C TRP A 326 21.67 9.96 -6.96
N ARG A 327 22.91 10.44 -7.17
CA ARG A 327 23.26 11.85 -7.03
C ARG A 327 22.42 12.72 -7.96
N ALA A 328 22.28 12.36 -9.23
CA ALA A 328 21.46 13.10 -10.19
C ALA A 328 20.00 13.23 -9.73
N LEU A 329 19.40 12.14 -9.21
CA LEU A 329 18.05 12.17 -8.62
C LEU A 329 17.95 13.12 -7.42
N VAL A 330 18.89 13.00 -6.47
CA VAL A 330 18.90 13.83 -5.25
C VAL A 330 19.07 15.32 -5.59
N GLU A 331 19.96 15.63 -6.54
CA GLU A 331 20.17 17.00 -7.02
C GLU A 331 18.92 17.56 -7.72
N ALA A 332 18.22 16.76 -8.52
CA ALA A 332 16.97 17.17 -9.14
C ALA A 332 15.87 17.46 -8.11
N LEU A 333 15.76 16.63 -7.06
CA LEU A 333 14.82 16.86 -5.96
C LEU A 333 15.17 18.15 -5.19
N ALA A 334 16.45 18.40 -4.93
CA ALA A 334 16.91 19.63 -4.27
C ALA A 334 16.66 20.88 -5.14
N LYS A 335 16.93 20.81 -6.45
CA LYS A 335 16.64 21.89 -7.42
C LYS A 335 15.15 22.25 -7.45
N ARG A 336 14.26 21.27 -7.27
CA ARG A 336 12.80 21.50 -7.12
C ARG A 336 12.38 22.01 -5.74
N GLY A 337 13.31 22.19 -4.80
CA GLY A 337 13.03 22.60 -3.43
C GLY A 337 12.24 21.57 -2.62
N LEU A 338 12.37 20.28 -2.97
CA LEU A 338 11.73 19.16 -2.28
C LEU A 338 12.60 18.57 -1.17
N LEU A 339 13.90 18.87 -1.20
CA LEU A 339 14.86 18.55 -0.15
C LEU A 339 15.53 19.85 0.31
N ASP A 340 15.73 19.99 1.61
CA ASP A 340 16.59 21.05 2.15
C ASP A 340 18.09 20.67 2.05
N ALA A 341 18.98 21.58 2.48
CA ALA A 341 20.42 21.38 2.38
C ALA A 341 20.91 20.18 3.22
N ALA A 342 20.34 19.98 4.41
CA ALA A 342 20.74 18.91 5.32
C ALA A 342 20.23 17.55 4.82
N GLU A 343 19.01 17.50 4.27
CA GLU A 343 18.42 16.32 3.66
C GLU A 343 19.17 15.90 2.39
N ARG A 344 19.56 16.88 1.56
CA ARG A 344 20.43 16.66 0.40
C ARG A 344 21.77 16.07 0.82
N GLU A 345 22.44 16.69 1.80
CA GLU A 345 23.76 16.23 2.26
C GLU A 345 23.70 14.80 2.81
N LEU A 346 22.69 14.49 3.64
CA LEU A 346 22.46 13.15 4.16
C LEU A 346 22.22 12.13 3.04
N ALA A 347 21.47 12.51 2.00
CA ALA A 347 21.16 11.66 0.87
C ALA A 347 22.36 11.40 -0.05
N LEU A 348 23.31 12.33 -0.12
CA LEU A 348 24.52 12.24 -0.97
C LEU A 348 25.69 11.48 -0.35
N GLN A 349 25.54 10.99 0.88
CA GLN A 349 26.52 10.11 1.50
C GLN A 349 26.77 8.85 0.62
N PRO A 350 28.01 8.28 0.64
CA PRO A 350 28.35 7.10 -0.15
C PRO A 350 27.35 5.95 0.01
N LEU A 351 27.07 5.23 -1.08
CA LEU A 351 26.14 4.11 -1.04
C LEU A 351 26.77 2.93 -0.31
N ARG A 352 25.97 2.24 0.51
CA ARG A 352 26.42 0.99 1.12
C ARG A 352 26.51 -0.08 0.05
N VAL A 353 27.69 -0.69 -0.09
CA VAL A 353 27.92 -1.81 -1.00
C VAL A 353 28.10 -3.08 -0.20
N VAL A 354 27.28 -4.10 -0.50
CA VAL A 354 27.36 -5.43 0.13
C VAL A 354 27.67 -6.45 -0.96
N VAL A 355 28.74 -7.20 -0.78
CA VAL A 355 29.17 -8.23 -1.73
C VAL A 355 28.76 -9.60 -1.20
N PHE A 356 27.99 -10.34 -1.99
CA PHE A 356 27.60 -11.72 -1.74
C PHE A 356 28.39 -12.63 -2.68
N ASP A 357 29.17 -13.55 -2.10
CA ASP A 357 29.87 -14.56 -2.86
C ASP A 357 28.98 -15.79 -3.03
N GLU A 358 28.42 -15.98 -4.23
CA GLU A 358 27.60 -17.13 -4.60
C GLU A 358 28.35 -18.08 -5.57
N ARG A 359 29.68 -17.95 -5.68
CA ARG A 359 30.50 -18.88 -6.46
C ARG A 359 30.39 -20.27 -5.82
N ARG A 360 30.23 -21.31 -6.67
CA ARG A 360 30.24 -22.71 -6.18
C ARG A 360 31.60 -23.09 -5.63
N THR A 361 32.66 -22.54 -6.20
CA THR A 361 34.04 -22.80 -5.84
C THR A 361 34.67 -21.53 -5.28
N SER A 362 34.67 -21.38 -3.94
CA SER A 362 35.23 -20.20 -3.25
C SER A 362 36.70 -20.37 -2.88
N THR A 363 37.50 -21.03 -3.74
CA THR A 363 38.89 -21.40 -3.42
C THR A 363 39.84 -20.21 -3.21
N ALA A 364 39.49 -19.04 -3.74
CA ALA A 364 40.17 -17.77 -3.45
C ALA A 364 39.17 -16.75 -2.92
N PRO A 365 39.45 -16.03 -1.83
CA PRO A 365 38.56 -14.97 -1.33
C PRO A 365 38.38 -13.89 -2.39
N LEU A 366 37.21 -13.24 -2.40
CA LEU A 366 37.01 -12.06 -3.23
C LEU A 366 37.93 -10.93 -2.75
N PRO A 367 38.57 -10.18 -3.66
CA PRO A 367 39.36 -9.02 -3.26
C PRO A 367 38.43 -7.97 -2.63
N ALA A 368 38.92 -7.28 -1.59
CA ALA A 368 38.18 -6.22 -0.95
C ALA A 368 37.95 -5.07 -1.92
N LEU A 369 36.73 -4.51 -1.93
CA LEU A 369 36.47 -3.26 -2.61
C LEU A 369 37.18 -2.12 -1.87
N PRO A 370 37.76 -1.13 -2.58
CA PRO A 370 38.38 0.02 -1.95
C PRO A 370 37.34 0.79 -1.12
N PRO A 371 37.76 1.42 0.00
CA PRO A 371 36.89 2.30 0.76
C PRO A 371 36.41 3.45 -0.13
N ARG A 372 35.14 3.84 0.04
CA ARG A 372 34.47 4.87 -0.77
C ARG A 372 34.14 6.10 0.04
#